data_AF-A0A7J8F798-F1
#
_entry.id   AF-A0A7J8F798-F1
#
_cell.length_a   1.000
_cell.length_b   1.000
_cell.length_c   1.000
_cell.angle_alpha   90.00
_cell.angle_beta   90.00
_cell.angle_gamma   90.00
#
_symmetry.space_group_name_H-M   'P 1'
#
loop_
_entity.id
_entity.type
_entity.pdbx_description
1 polymer ?
#
loop_
_entity_poly.entity_id
_entity_poly.type
_entity_poly.pdbx_seq_one_letter_code
_entity_poly.pdbx_strand_id
1 'polypeptide(L)'
;MQATKNYNQCFLNICFAYTSRHEISNAVREMAWGVEQGLLDPSDVSESLLDKCLYTCHSPNPDILIRTSGEVRLSDFLLWQTSHSCIVFQPVLWPEYMFWNLCEAILQFQMNQTMLQGRGQTAIKVRALSRN
;
A
#
# COMPACT_ATOMS: atom_id res chain seq x y z
N MET A 1 4.35 -2.04 -20.29
CA MET A 1 2.95 -1.64 -20.58
C MET A 1 2.94 -0.44 -21.54
N GLN A 2 3.00 -0.65 -22.85
CA GLN A 2 3.04 0.47 -23.81
C GLN A 2 1.66 0.81 -24.40
N ALA A 3 0.82 -0.21 -24.63
CA ALA A 3 -0.49 -0.05 -25.26
C ALA A 3 -1.49 0.76 -24.42
N THR A 4 -1.47 0.62 -23.09
CA THR A 4 -2.47 1.19 -22.17
C THR A 4 -1.93 2.35 -21.32
N LYS A 5 -0.70 2.82 -21.56
CA LYS A 5 0.00 3.75 -20.67
C LYS A 5 -0.66 5.13 -20.51
N ASN A 6 -1.46 5.54 -21.49
CA ASN A 6 -2.09 6.87 -21.52
C ASN A 6 -3.56 6.84 -21.05
N TYR A 7 -4.06 5.68 -20.60
CA TYR A 7 -5.42 5.58 -20.08
C TYR A 7 -5.49 6.16 -18.66
N ASN A 8 -6.58 6.84 -18.33
CA ASN A 8 -6.73 7.57 -17.07
C ASN A 8 -8.07 7.35 -16.34
N GLN A 9 -8.95 6.50 -16.89
CA GLN A 9 -10.28 6.26 -16.30
C GLN A 9 -10.25 5.17 -15.22
N CYS A 10 -9.42 4.14 -15.40
CA CYS A 10 -9.29 3.01 -14.51
C CYS A 10 -7.86 2.47 -14.59
N PHE A 11 -7.35 2.01 -13.46
CA PHE A 11 -6.01 1.46 -13.33
C PHE A 11 -6.09 0.05 -12.75
N LEU A 12 -5.33 -0.88 -13.35
CA LEU A 12 -5.21 -2.26 -12.89
C LEU A 12 -3.74 -2.60 -12.74
N ASN A 13 -3.32 -2.88 -11.50
CA ASN A 13 -1.98 -3.32 -11.18
C ASN A 13 -1.97 -4.84 -10.98
N ILE A 14 -1.31 -5.56 -11.89
CA ILE A 14 -1.12 -7.01 -11.76
C ILE A 14 0.25 -7.26 -11.13
N CYS A 15 0.25 -7.72 -9.88
CA CYS A 15 1.47 -8.09 -9.15
C CYS A 15 1.90 -9.49 -9.57
N PHE A 16 2.92 -9.60 -10.42
CA PHE A 16 3.43 -10.86 -10.95
C PHE A 16 4.91 -11.03 -10.58
N ALA A 17 5.29 -12.23 -10.11
CA ALA A 17 6.61 -12.45 -9.49
C ALA A 17 6.96 -11.39 -8.43
N TYR A 18 5.96 -11.01 -7.62
CA TYR A 18 6.02 -9.92 -6.67
C TYR A 18 6.05 -10.43 -5.23
N THR A 19 6.89 -9.80 -4.40
CA THR A 19 6.78 -9.83 -2.93
C THR A 19 7.08 -8.43 -2.39
N SER A 20 6.44 -8.07 -1.28
CA SER A 20 6.60 -6.74 -0.68
C SER A 20 8.01 -6.51 -0.14
N ARG A 21 8.63 -7.54 0.46
CA ARG A 21 10.04 -7.47 0.86
C ARG A 21 10.98 -7.21 -0.31
N HIS A 22 10.73 -7.81 -1.49
CA HIS A 22 11.54 -7.55 -2.67
C HIS A 22 11.35 -6.12 -3.18
N GLU A 23 10.10 -5.64 -3.22
CA GLU A 23 9.80 -4.25 -3.59
C GLU A 23 10.49 -3.24 -2.66
N ILE A 24 10.39 -3.42 -1.34
CA ILE A 24 11.03 -2.54 -0.35
C ILE A 24 12.55 -2.58 -0.50
N SER A 25 13.13 -3.77 -0.66
CA SER A 25 14.57 -3.92 -0.88
C SER A 25 15.03 -3.24 -2.18
N ASN A 26 14.20 -3.27 -3.22
CA ASN A 26 14.47 -2.55 -4.46
C ASN A 26 14.38 -1.04 -4.27
N ALA A 27 13.35 -0.53 -3.59
CA ALA A 27 13.20 0.89 -3.32
C ALA A 27 14.40 1.47 -2.56
N VAL A 28 14.90 0.73 -1.56
CA VAL A 28 16.13 1.10 -0.83
C VAL A 28 17.35 1.09 -1.76
N ARG A 29 17.45 0.13 -2.67
CA ARG A 29 18.53 0.07 -3.67
C ARG A 29 18.50 1.27 -4.62
N GLU A 30 17.32 1.69 -5.10
CA GLU A 30 17.16 2.87 -5.94
C GLU A 30 17.60 4.15 -5.21
N MET A 31 17.22 4.31 -3.94
CA MET A 31 17.68 5.44 -3.12
C MET A 31 19.19 5.42 -2.93
N ALA A 32 19.77 4.26 -2.61
CA ALA A 32 21.21 4.10 -2.44
C ALA A 32 21.98 4.41 -3.73
N TRP A 33 21.45 3.98 -4.88
CA TRP A 33 22.00 4.35 -6.19
C TRP A 33 21.94 5.87 -6.43
N GLY A 34 20.82 6.52 -6.11
CA GLY A 34 20.70 7.97 -6.21
C GLY A 34 21.72 8.72 -5.35
N VAL A 35 22.02 8.22 -4.15
CA VAL A 35 23.09 8.76 -3.29
C VAL A 35 24.47 8.55 -3.91
N GLU A 36 24.78 7.36 -4.41
CA GLU A 36 26.05 7.06 -5.08
C GLU A 36 26.29 7.96 -6.31
N GLN A 37 25.23 8.27 -7.06
CA GLN A 37 25.29 9.17 -8.23
C GLN A 37 25.31 10.66 -7.86
N GLY A 38 25.22 11.02 -6.57
CA GLY A 38 25.15 12.42 -6.11
C GLY A 38 23.84 13.12 -6.47
N LEU A 39 22.77 12.37 -6.73
CA LEU A 39 21.42 12.89 -7.01
C LEU A 39 20.60 13.10 -5.73
N LEU A 40 20.99 12.43 -4.65
CA LEU A 40 20.37 12.49 -3.33
C LEU A 40 21.45 12.61 -2.27
N ASP A 41 21.17 13.36 -1.21
CA ASP A 41 21.96 13.29 0.01
C ASP A 41 21.40 12.18 0.92
N PRO A 42 22.23 11.49 1.73
CA PRO A 42 21.74 10.51 2.71
C PRO A 42 20.67 11.07 3.67
N SER A 43 20.68 12.39 3.91
CA SER A 43 19.68 13.09 4.72
C SER A 43 18.31 13.22 4.05
N ASP A 44 18.21 13.00 2.74
CA ASP A 44 16.95 13.07 2.00
C ASP A 44 16.09 11.81 2.16
N VAL A 45 16.69 10.72 2.66
CA VAL A 45 16.01 9.45 2.90
C VAL A 45 14.87 9.66 3.91
N SER A 46 13.66 9.39 3.44
CA SER A 46 12.42 9.58 4.18
C SER A 46 11.36 8.58 3.74
N GLU A 47 10.30 8.42 4.53
CA GLU A 47 9.14 7.59 4.16
C GLU A 47 8.55 8.02 2.82
N SER A 48 8.46 9.33 2.57
CA SER A 48 7.95 9.87 1.29
C SER A 48 8.87 9.56 0.11
N LEU A 49 10.19 9.53 0.31
CA LEU A 49 11.11 9.13 -0.75
C LEU A 49 11.01 7.63 -1.03
N LEU A 50 10.90 6.81 0.02
CA LEU A 50 10.70 5.37 -0.11
C LEU A 50 9.41 5.07 -0.89
N ASP A 51 8.29 5.73 -0.55
CA ASP A 51 7.01 5.65 -1.28
C ASP A 51 7.17 5.88 -2.79
N LYS A 52 7.98 6.88 -3.17
CA LYS A 52 8.25 7.22 -4.58
C LYS A 52 9.11 6.18 -5.30
N CYS A 53 9.88 5.39 -4.57
CA CYS A 53 10.76 4.35 -5.10
C CYS A 53 10.09 2.96 -5.15
N LEU A 54 8.90 2.78 -4.59
CA LEU A 54 8.12 1.55 -4.71
C LEU A 54 7.61 1.35 -6.15
N TYR A 55 7.36 0.11 -6.56
CA TYR A 55 6.77 -0.19 -7.88
C TYR A 55 5.38 0.43 -8.05
N THR A 56 4.72 0.71 -6.94
CA THR A 56 3.37 1.24 -6.80
C THR A 56 3.30 2.76 -6.70
N CYS A 57 4.42 3.49 -6.86
CA CYS A 57 4.50 4.95 -6.64
C CYS A 57 3.52 5.81 -7.47
N HIS A 58 2.94 5.26 -8.54
CA HIS A 58 1.91 5.92 -9.36
C HIS A 58 0.47 5.61 -8.93
N SER A 59 0.29 4.81 -7.87
CA SER A 59 -1.01 4.45 -7.31
C SER A 59 -1.11 4.96 -5.88
N PRO A 60 -2.30 5.41 -5.43
CA PRO A 60 -2.52 5.63 -4.00
C PRO A 60 -2.45 4.30 -3.25
N ASN A 61 -2.18 4.39 -1.94
CA ASN A 61 -2.27 3.24 -1.05
C ASN A 61 -3.70 2.64 -1.10
N PRO A 62 -3.86 1.31 -1.09
CA PRO A 62 -5.19 0.70 -1.12
C PRO A 62 -6.01 1.07 0.11
N ASP A 63 -7.28 1.41 -0.08
CA ASP A 63 -8.21 1.60 1.05
C ASP A 63 -8.62 0.24 1.67
N ILE A 64 -8.74 -0.78 0.83
CA ILE A 64 -9.21 -2.12 1.21
C ILE A 64 -8.24 -3.16 0.68
N LEU A 65 -7.81 -4.09 1.53
CA LEU A 65 -7.11 -5.31 1.14
C LEU A 65 -8.03 -6.51 1.41
N ILE A 66 -8.48 -7.16 0.35
CA ILE A 66 -9.34 -8.34 0.44
C ILE A 66 -8.51 -9.60 0.22
N ARG A 67 -8.66 -10.58 1.11
CA ARG A 67 -8.07 -11.92 0.93
C ARG A 67 -9.13 -13.00 1.08
N THR A 68 -9.25 -13.81 0.04
CA THR A 68 -10.15 -14.96 -0.05
C THR A 68 -9.54 -16.22 0.60
N SER A 69 -10.28 -17.33 0.53
CA SER A 69 -9.89 -18.69 0.96
C SER A 69 -9.68 -18.89 2.46
N GLY A 70 -10.19 -17.99 3.30
CA GLY A 70 -10.18 -18.15 4.77
C GLY A 70 -8.81 -17.97 5.45
N GLU A 71 -7.79 -17.55 4.70
CA GLU A 71 -6.43 -17.43 5.21
C GLU A 71 -6.20 -16.07 5.88
N VAL A 72 -5.81 -16.05 7.16
CA VAL A 72 -5.60 -14.82 7.95
C VAL A 72 -4.14 -14.35 7.95
N ARG A 73 -3.55 -14.20 6.77
CA ARG A 73 -2.18 -13.68 6.58
C ARG A 73 -2.10 -12.73 5.39
N LEU A 74 -1.06 -11.91 5.31
CA LEU A 74 -0.84 -11.06 4.13
C LEU A 74 -0.02 -11.75 3.04
N SER A 75 0.76 -12.79 3.38
CA SER A 75 1.64 -13.50 2.44
C SER A 75 2.59 -12.60 1.66
N ASP A 76 3.21 -11.63 2.36
CA ASP A 76 4.22 -10.73 1.76
C ASP A 76 3.65 -9.89 0.59
N PHE A 77 2.40 -9.43 0.74
CA PHE A 77 1.70 -8.64 -0.26
C PHE A 77 1.43 -7.21 0.24
N LEU A 78 1.94 -6.21 -0.48
CA LEU A 78 1.73 -4.78 -0.24
C LEU A 78 1.86 -4.32 1.23
N LEU A 79 2.87 -4.82 1.95
CA LEU A 79 3.02 -4.60 3.39
C LEU A 79 3.15 -3.11 3.75
N TRP A 80 3.90 -2.36 2.93
CA TRP A 80 4.09 -0.94 3.14
C TRP A 80 2.79 -0.16 2.87
N GLN A 81 2.20 -0.43 1.71
CA GLN A 81 1.04 0.28 1.19
C GLN A 81 -0.22 0.01 2.01
N THR A 82 -0.34 -1.19 2.61
CA THR A 82 -1.54 -1.61 3.33
C THR A 82 -1.50 -1.42 4.84
N SER A 83 -0.49 -0.71 5.35
CA SER A 83 -0.30 -0.42 6.78
C SER A 83 -1.52 0.24 7.44
N HIS A 84 -2.32 0.99 6.69
CA HIS A 84 -3.52 1.69 7.16
C HIS A 84 -4.81 1.28 6.41
N SER A 85 -4.76 0.21 5.61
CA SER A 85 -5.92 -0.29 4.88
C SER A 85 -6.91 -1.01 5.79
N CYS A 86 -8.17 -1.07 5.36
CA CYS A 86 -9.13 -2.05 5.88
C CYS A 86 -8.78 -3.44 5.34
N ILE A 87 -8.36 -4.35 6.22
CA ILE A 87 -8.01 -5.73 5.84
C ILE A 87 -9.25 -6.62 6.05
N VAL A 88 -9.74 -7.24 4.98
CA VAL A 88 -10.93 -8.08 4.97
C VAL A 88 -10.56 -9.49 4.56
N PHE A 89 -10.69 -10.44 5.48
CA PHE A 89 -10.51 -11.87 5.21
C PHE A 89 -11.88 -12.52 5.00
N GLN A 90 -12.06 -13.18 3.85
CA GLN A 90 -13.31 -13.88 3.52
C GLN A 90 -13.04 -15.37 3.26
N PRO A 91 -13.89 -16.27 3.76
CA PRO A 91 -13.69 -17.72 3.62
C PRO A 91 -13.92 -18.23 2.19
N VAL A 92 -14.70 -17.51 1.38
CA VAL A 92 -15.02 -17.87 -0.02
C VAL A 92 -13.77 -18.09 -0.86
N LEU A 93 -13.76 -19.10 -1.74
CA LEU A 93 -12.65 -19.34 -2.66
C LEU A 93 -12.65 -18.31 -3.80
N TRP A 94 -11.46 -17.95 -4.32
CA TRP A 94 -11.36 -16.95 -5.39
C TRP A 94 -12.24 -17.25 -6.63
N PRO A 95 -12.33 -18.49 -7.15
CA PRO A 95 -13.22 -18.79 -8.28
C PRO A 95 -14.72 -18.64 -7.97
N GLU A 96 -15.09 -18.62 -6.69
CA GLU A 96 -16.48 -18.52 -6.21
C GLU A 96 -16.82 -17.09 -5.76
N TYR A 97 -15.89 -16.14 -5.91
CA TYR A 97 -16.07 -14.77 -5.44
C TYR A 97 -17.15 -14.04 -6.24
N MET A 98 -18.18 -13.55 -5.55
CA MET A 98 -19.32 -12.86 -6.16
C MET A 98 -19.31 -11.37 -5.84
N PHE A 99 -20.12 -10.60 -6.59
CA PHE A 99 -20.35 -9.18 -6.35
C PHE A 99 -20.76 -8.88 -4.89
N TRP A 100 -21.57 -9.75 -4.28
CA TRP A 100 -22.01 -9.60 -2.89
C TRP A 100 -20.86 -9.67 -1.88
N ASN A 101 -19.82 -10.46 -2.15
CA ASN A 101 -18.63 -10.50 -1.31
C ASN A 101 -17.84 -9.18 -1.38
N LEU A 102 -17.78 -8.57 -2.56
CA LEU A 102 -17.19 -7.23 -2.71
C LEU A 102 -18.01 -6.17 -1.96
N CYS A 103 -19.35 -6.22 -2.04
CA CYS A 103 -20.22 -5.32 -1.29
C CYS A 103 -20.00 -5.45 0.23
N GLU A 104 -19.88 -6.66 0.75
CA GLU A 104 -19.56 -6.91 2.15
C GLU A 104 -18.23 -6.27 2.55
N ALA A 105 -17.19 -6.43 1.73
CA ALA A 105 -15.88 -5.82 2.00
C ALA A 105 -15.94 -4.28 2.00
N ILE A 106 -16.71 -3.68 1.09
CA ILE A 106 -16.94 -2.22 1.05
C ILE A 106 -17.70 -1.76 2.30
N LEU A 107 -18.72 -2.50 2.75
CA LEU A 107 -19.44 -2.20 3.99
C LEU A 107 -18.51 -2.25 5.21
N GLN A 108 -17.63 -3.26 5.30
CA GLN A 108 -16.63 -3.33 6.36
C GLN A 108 -15.69 -2.12 6.36
N PHE A 109 -15.24 -1.69 5.18
CA PHE A 109 -14.44 -0.47 5.06
C PHE A 109 -15.20 0.76 5.56
N GLN A 110 -16.45 0.96 5.11
CA GLN A 110 -17.29 2.09 5.53
C GLN A 110 -17.51 2.10 7.05
N MET A 111 -17.72 0.94 7.67
CA MET A 111 -17.87 0.82 9.13
C MET A 111 -16.60 1.19 9.90
N ASN A 112 -15.42 0.93 9.32
CA ASN A 112 -14.13 1.19 9.97
C ASN A 112 -13.51 2.54 9.58
N GLN A 113 -14.08 3.24 8.60
CA GLN A 113 -13.48 4.42 7.97
C GLN A 113 -13.09 5.50 8.98
N THR A 114 -13.95 5.81 9.95
CA THR A 114 -13.68 6.83 10.99
C THR A 114 -12.47 6.47 11.86
N MET A 115 -12.34 5.18 12.22
CA MET A 115 -11.22 4.69 13.02
C MET A 115 -9.91 4.69 12.22
N LEU A 116 -9.96 4.31 10.94
CA LEU A 116 -8.80 4.30 10.05
C LEU A 116 -8.29 5.72 9.75
N GLN A 117 -9.19 6.67 9.49
CA GLN A 117 -8.83 8.07 9.29
C GLN A 117 -8.19 8.71 10.53
N GLY A 118 -8.66 8.35 11.73
CA GLY A 118 -8.06 8.80 12.99
C GLY A 118 -6.62 8.32 13.19
N ARG A 119 -6.27 7.13 12.69
CA ARG A 119 -4.92 6.57 12.81
C ARG A 119 -3.91 7.27 11.89
N GLY A 120 -4.31 7.64 10.68
CA GLY A 120 -3.48 8.44 9.78
C GLY A 120 -3.15 9.85 10.32
N GLN A 121 -4.03 10.44 11.14
CA GLN A 121 -3.78 11.76 11.76
C GLN A 121 -2.98 11.70 13.06
N THR A 122 -3.00 10.58 13.78
CA THR A 122 -2.34 10.46 15.09
C THR A 122 -0.80 10.48 14.95
N ALA A 123 -0.24 10.07 13.81
CA ALA A 123 1.20 10.19 13.53
C ALA A 123 1.71 11.65 13.50
N ILE A 124 0.83 12.64 13.27
CA ILE A 124 1.22 14.06 13.17
C ILE A 124 1.17 14.78 14.55
N LYS A 125 0.42 14.27 15.53
CA LYS A 125 0.20 14.98 16.81
C LYS A 125 1.25 14.71 17.90
N VAL A 126 2.14 13.73 17.76
CA VAL A 126 3.12 13.40 18.82
C VAL A 126 4.30 14.39 18.88
N ARG A 127 4.48 15.26 17.88
CA ARG A 127 5.63 16.19 17.83
C ARG A 127 5.41 17.58 18.46
N ALA A 128 4.24 17.84 19.05
CA ALA A 128 3.90 19.17 19.59
C ALA A 128 4.07 19.33 21.11
N LEU A 129 4.58 18.32 21.84
CA LEU A 129 4.64 18.35 23.32
C LEU A 129 6.05 18.19 23.93
N SER A 130 7.14 18.38 23.16
CA SER A 130 8.51 18.36 23.72
C SER A 130 9.31 19.63 23.48
N ARG A 131 8.74 20.79 23.83
CA ARG A 131 9.49 22.03 24.09
C ARG A 131 8.84 22.79 25.24
N ASN A 132 9.31 22.51 26.45
CA ASN A 132 9.46 23.49 27.53
C ASN A 132 10.93 23.43 27.96
#